data_AF-A0A4Y7QIB6-F1
#
_entry.id   AF-A0A4Y7QIB6-F1
#
_cell.length_a   1.000
_cell.length_b   1.000
_cell.length_c   1.000
_cell.angle_alpha   90.00
_cell.angle_beta   90.00
_cell.angle_gamma   90.00
#
_symmetry.space_group_name_H-M   'P 1'
#
loop_
_entity.id
_entity.type
_entity.pdbx_description
1 polymer ?
#
loop_
_entity_poly.entity_id
_entity_poly.type
_entity_poly.pdbx_seq_one_letter_code
_entity_poly.pdbx_strand_id
1 'polypeptide(L)'
;MTVAHAEAPEKKPESDAKQESAEGEEEEEGEGEAKAEGGEGAEEEEEEEPEDVLPAMQDECRESAKCQPAVKHFQHCTEKVESGKGFKHEDCVEEFVMHCVDNCVAPKLFSKLR
;
A
#
# COMPACT_ATOMS: atom_id res chain seq x y z
N MET A 1 -1.82 -20.87 29.54
CA MET A 1 -2.11 -19.74 28.65
C MET A 1 -3.51 -19.93 28.12
N THR A 2 -4.46 -19.13 28.60
CA THR A 2 -5.85 -19.14 28.13
C THR A 2 -5.95 -18.34 26.85
N VAL A 3 -6.30 -18.99 25.74
CA VAL A 3 -6.50 -18.34 24.44
C VAL A 3 -7.85 -17.60 24.47
N ALA A 4 -7.81 -16.28 24.33
CA ALA A 4 -9.02 -15.48 24.11
C ALA A 4 -9.36 -15.53 22.63
N HIS A 5 -10.39 -16.28 22.26
CA HIS A 5 -11.00 -16.20 20.95
C HIS A 5 -12.13 -15.16 21.01
N ALA A 6 -11.93 -14.02 20.34
CA ALA A 6 -12.99 -13.05 20.12
C ALA A 6 -13.86 -13.54 18.95
N GLU A 7 -14.98 -14.18 19.24
CA GLU A 7 -16.01 -14.50 18.24
C GLU A 7 -16.85 -13.26 17.92
N ALA A 8 -16.90 -12.86 16.64
CA ALA A 8 -17.85 -11.87 16.12
C ALA A 8 -18.58 -12.47 14.91
N PRO A 9 -19.93 -12.56 14.91
CA PRO A 9 -20.67 -13.23 13.83
C PRO A 9 -20.88 -12.35 12.60
N GLU A 10 -20.66 -12.95 11.44
CA GLU A 10 -20.92 -12.45 10.09
C GLU A 10 -22.42 -12.15 9.84
N LYS A 11 -22.72 -11.05 9.14
CA LYS A 11 -23.99 -10.83 8.41
C LYS A 11 -23.76 -10.04 7.12
N LYS A 12 -24.06 -10.69 5.99
CA LYS A 12 -24.61 -10.13 4.72
C LYS A 12 -25.87 -11.00 4.41
N PRO A 13 -26.82 -10.64 3.50
CA PRO A 13 -26.70 -9.72 2.35
C PRO A 13 -27.99 -8.90 1.98
N GLU A 14 -27.92 -8.23 0.81
CA GLU A 14 -28.99 -7.83 -0.15
C GLU A 14 -29.86 -6.56 0.08
N SER A 15 -29.85 -5.65 -0.93
CA SER A 15 -31.00 -5.16 -1.73
C SER A 15 -30.53 -3.94 -2.57
N ASP A 16 -30.40 -4.00 -3.90
CA ASP A 16 -31.41 -3.82 -4.97
C ASP A 16 -31.58 -2.35 -5.44
N ALA A 17 -31.87 -2.22 -6.75
CA ALA A 17 -32.49 -1.11 -7.45
C ALA A 17 -31.68 0.15 -7.88
N LYS A 18 -31.41 0.18 -9.21
CA LYS A 18 -32.04 1.12 -10.18
C LYS A 18 -31.34 2.45 -10.55
N GLN A 19 -30.61 2.39 -11.67
CA GLN A 19 -30.87 3.13 -12.93
C GLN A 19 -31.47 4.54 -12.83
N GLU A 20 -30.71 5.58 -13.22
CA GLU A 20 -31.10 6.57 -14.26
C GLU A 20 -29.88 7.41 -14.69
N SER A 21 -29.58 7.40 -15.98
CA SER A 21 -28.60 8.27 -16.65
C SER A 21 -29.36 9.50 -17.14
N ALA A 22 -28.98 10.69 -16.71
CA ALA A 22 -29.45 11.96 -17.28
C ALA A 22 -28.21 12.80 -17.64
N GLU A 23 -27.92 12.82 -18.93
CA GLU A 23 -26.93 13.67 -19.59
C GLU A 23 -27.56 15.05 -19.78
N GLY A 24 -26.87 16.10 -19.35
CA GLY A 24 -27.26 17.49 -19.47
C GLY A 24 -26.01 18.33 -19.70
N GLU A 25 -26.04 19.08 -20.79
CA GLU A 25 -24.95 19.78 -21.47
C GLU A 25 -24.76 21.22 -20.92
N GLU A 26 -23.63 21.82 -21.30
CA GLU A 26 -23.30 23.27 -21.37
C GLU A 26 -22.37 23.93 -20.31
N GLU A 27 -21.15 24.22 -20.81
CA GLU A 27 -20.34 25.47 -20.83
C GLU A 27 -20.02 26.21 -19.51
N GLU A 28 -18.75 26.34 -19.08
CA GLU A 28 -17.66 27.27 -19.54
C GLU A 28 -18.01 28.77 -19.45
N GLU A 29 -17.50 29.41 -18.41
CA GLU A 29 -16.94 30.78 -18.31
C GLU A 29 -16.56 30.93 -16.82
N GLY A 30 -15.35 31.26 -16.39
CA GLY A 30 -14.36 32.15 -16.98
C GLY A 30 -14.31 33.43 -16.14
N GLU A 31 -13.64 33.42 -14.98
CA GLU A 31 -13.17 34.68 -14.38
C GLU A 31 -12.01 34.40 -13.40
N GLY A 32 -10.83 34.86 -13.80
CA GLY A 32 -9.67 34.95 -12.95
C GLY A 32 -9.68 36.27 -12.19
N GLU A 33 -9.37 36.21 -10.90
CA GLU A 33 -8.93 37.38 -10.16
C GLU A 33 -7.61 37.07 -9.46
N ALA A 34 -6.58 37.74 -9.97
CA ALA A 34 -5.28 37.83 -9.36
C ALA A 34 -5.39 38.51 -8.00
N LYS A 35 -4.92 37.83 -6.96
CA LYS A 35 -4.54 38.47 -5.70
C LYS A 35 -3.11 38.07 -5.35
N ALA A 36 -2.18 38.78 -5.99
CA ALA A 36 -0.82 38.90 -5.50
C ALA A 36 -0.86 39.79 -4.25
N GLU A 37 -0.76 39.18 -3.07
CA GLU A 37 -0.31 39.89 -1.87
C GLU A 37 0.99 39.26 -1.41
N GLY A 38 2.05 40.07 -1.54
CA GLY A 38 3.31 39.81 -0.89
C GLY A 38 3.14 39.86 0.62
N GLY A 39 3.76 38.90 1.27
CA GLY A 39 4.09 38.93 2.68
C GLY A 39 5.36 38.13 2.84
N GLU A 40 6.46 38.81 3.11
CA GLU A 40 7.62 38.23 3.79
C GLU A 40 7.11 37.52 5.05
N GLY A 41 6.92 36.22 4.95
CA GLY A 41 6.80 35.30 6.06
C GLY A 41 8.07 34.48 6.03
N ALA A 42 8.80 34.49 7.13
CA ALA A 42 10.05 33.77 7.33
C ALA A 42 10.06 32.43 6.56
N GLU A 43 11.06 32.26 5.69
CA GLU A 43 11.48 30.92 5.30
C GLU A 43 11.93 30.24 6.59
N GLU A 44 10.99 29.59 7.28
CA GLU A 44 11.30 28.44 8.11
C GLU A 44 12.08 27.51 7.19
N GLU A 45 13.39 27.42 7.40
CA GLU A 45 14.15 26.24 7.03
C GLU A 45 13.38 25.06 7.64
N GLU A 46 12.49 24.45 6.86
CA GLU A 46 11.93 23.13 7.15
C GLU A 46 13.15 22.22 7.27
N GLU A 47 13.58 21.98 8.51
CA GLU A 47 14.62 21.03 8.83
C GLU A 47 14.16 19.68 8.27
N GLU A 48 14.75 19.25 7.15
CA GLU A 48 14.36 18.03 6.43
C GLU A 48 14.33 16.86 7.41
N GLU A 49 13.13 16.36 7.73
CA GLU A 49 12.97 15.25 8.65
C GLU A 49 13.69 14.03 8.05
N PRO A 50 14.53 13.31 8.83
CA PRO A 50 15.26 12.17 8.29
C PRO A 50 14.30 11.11 7.73
N GLU A 51 14.48 10.74 6.46
CA GLU A 51 13.67 9.71 5.81
C GLU A 51 13.73 8.36 6.54
N ASP A 52 12.62 7.61 6.53
CA ASP A 52 12.59 6.24 7.03
C ASP A 52 13.49 5.34 6.16
N VAL A 53 14.46 4.70 6.80
CA VAL A 53 15.42 3.81 6.16
C VAL A 53 14.87 2.41 5.90
N LEU A 54 13.74 2.04 6.52
CA LEU A 54 13.16 0.70 6.42
C LEU A 54 12.75 0.33 4.98
N PRO A 55 12.00 1.16 4.22
CA PRO A 55 11.58 0.81 2.87
C PRO A 55 12.75 0.50 1.93
N ALA A 56 13.79 1.35 1.94
CA ALA A 56 14.99 1.15 1.13
C ALA A 56 15.71 -0.17 1.48
N MET A 57 15.77 -0.54 2.76
CA MET A 57 16.35 -1.82 3.19
C MET A 57 15.48 -3.02 2.79
N GLN A 58 14.16 -2.88 2.85
CA GLN A 58 13.25 -3.94 2.43
C GLN A 58 13.39 -4.21 0.93
N ASP A 59 13.53 -3.17 0.11
CA ASP A 59 13.76 -3.30 -1.33
C ASP A 59 15.10 -3.96 -1.64
N GLU A 60 16.21 -3.52 -1.01
CA GLU A 60 17.52 -4.18 -1.14
C GLU A 60 17.43 -5.67 -0.79
N CYS A 61 16.75 -6.00 0.32
CA CYS A 61 16.58 -7.37 0.76
C CYS A 61 15.68 -8.19 -0.18
N ARG A 62 14.66 -7.58 -0.78
CA ARG A 62 13.79 -8.20 -1.79
C ARG A 62 14.56 -8.50 -3.09
N GLU A 63 15.43 -7.61 -3.52
CA GLU A 63 16.28 -7.77 -4.70
C GLU A 63 17.44 -8.75 -4.47
N SER A 64 17.77 -9.05 -3.21
CA SER A 64 18.85 -9.97 -2.87
C SER A 64 18.64 -11.37 -3.43
N ALA A 65 19.73 -12.00 -3.90
CA ALA A 65 19.69 -13.36 -4.45
C ALA A 65 19.09 -14.41 -3.49
N LYS A 66 19.12 -14.16 -2.18
CA LYS A 66 18.52 -15.03 -1.16
C LYS A 66 16.99 -14.99 -1.17
N CYS A 67 16.39 -13.81 -1.38
CA CYS A 67 14.93 -13.63 -1.35
C CYS A 67 14.28 -13.66 -2.75
N GLN A 68 15.06 -13.53 -3.82
CA GLN A 68 14.57 -13.62 -5.20
C GLN A 68 13.71 -14.85 -5.50
N PRO A 69 13.99 -16.08 -4.99
CA PRO A 69 13.10 -17.21 -5.19
C PRO A 69 11.71 -16.99 -4.59
N ALA A 70 11.63 -16.48 -3.35
CA ALA A 70 10.35 -16.18 -2.70
C ALA A 70 9.58 -15.10 -3.45
N VAL A 71 10.27 -14.04 -3.92
CA VAL A 71 9.65 -12.99 -4.75
C VAL A 71 9.02 -13.56 -6.01
N LYS A 72 9.71 -14.48 -6.70
CA LYS A 72 9.18 -15.13 -7.91
C LYS A 72 7.97 -16.00 -7.62
N HIS A 73 7.97 -16.73 -6.49
CA HIS A 73 6.80 -17.51 -6.07
C HIS A 73 5.60 -16.60 -5.77
N PHE A 74 5.82 -15.52 -5.04
CA PHE A 74 4.78 -14.54 -4.74
C PHE A 74 4.20 -13.90 -6.01
N GLN A 75 5.05 -13.46 -6.94
CA GLN A 75 4.63 -12.88 -8.22
C GLN A 75 3.82 -13.89 -9.04
N HIS A 76 4.31 -15.12 -9.16
CA HIS A 76 3.61 -16.17 -9.89
C HIS A 76 2.24 -16.51 -9.26
N CYS A 77 2.16 -16.58 -7.92
CA CYS A 77 0.89 -16.77 -7.24
C CYS A 77 -0.06 -15.61 -7.53
N THR A 78 0.42 -14.37 -7.38
CA THR A 78 -0.37 -13.15 -7.58
C THR A 78 -0.92 -13.09 -9.01
N GLU A 79 -0.08 -13.30 -10.02
CA GLU A 79 -0.48 -13.36 -11.42
C GLU A 79 -1.54 -14.44 -11.69
N LYS A 80 -1.43 -15.61 -11.05
CA LYS A 80 -2.40 -16.71 -11.19
C LYS A 80 -3.74 -16.36 -10.55
N VAL A 81 -3.74 -15.79 -9.35
CA VAL A 81 -4.96 -15.38 -8.63
C VAL A 81 -5.64 -14.22 -9.35
N GLU A 82 -4.89 -13.18 -9.73
CA GLU A 82 -5.41 -12.02 -10.47
C GLU A 82 -5.94 -12.37 -11.85
N SER A 83 -5.34 -13.37 -12.53
CA SER A 83 -5.84 -13.85 -13.82
C SER A 83 -7.05 -14.80 -13.70
N GLY A 84 -7.56 -15.06 -12.49
CA GLY A 84 -8.68 -15.95 -12.27
C GLY A 84 -8.38 -17.43 -12.53
N LYS A 85 -7.08 -17.78 -12.66
CA LYS A 85 -6.60 -19.16 -12.84
C LYS A 85 -6.27 -19.83 -11.50
N GLY A 86 -6.40 -19.11 -10.40
CA GLY A 86 -6.30 -19.65 -9.06
C GLY A 86 -7.50 -20.51 -8.68
N PHE A 87 -7.37 -21.28 -7.61
CA PHE A 87 -8.47 -22.01 -7.00
C PHE A 87 -9.48 -21.05 -6.35
N LYS A 88 -10.69 -21.54 -6.13
CA LYS A 88 -11.72 -20.76 -5.45
C LYS A 88 -11.24 -20.42 -4.03
N HIS A 89 -11.19 -19.13 -3.70
CA HIS A 89 -10.65 -18.61 -2.43
C HIS A 89 -9.14 -18.86 -2.24
N GLU A 90 -8.38 -19.06 -3.32
CA GLU A 90 -6.93 -19.03 -3.23
C GLU A 90 -6.43 -17.62 -2.89
N ASP A 91 -5.52 -17.54 -1.93
CA ASP A 91 -4.74 -16.36 -1.60
C ASP A 91 -3.23 -16.69 -1.68
N CYS A 92 -2.38 -15.67 -1.64
CA CYS A 92 -0.93 -15.79 -1.78
C CYS A 92 -0.18 -15.50 -0.48
N VAL A 93 -0.82 -15.74 0.67
CA VAL A 93 -0.24 -15.41 1.99
C VAL A 93 0.93 -16.35 2.31
N GLU A 94 0.88 -17.60 1.87
CA GLU A 94 1.97 -18.57 2.08
C GLU A 94 3.25 -18.14 1.33
N GLU A 95 3.12 -17.63 0.11
CA GLU A 95 4.24 -17.16 -0.70
C GLU A 95 4.71 -15.75 -0.35
N PHE A 96 4.06 -15.08 0.61
CA PHE A 96 4.38 -13.70 0.95
C PHE A 96 5.83 -13.56 1.45
N VAL A 97 6.54 -12.55 0.93
CA VAL A 97 8.01 -12.48 1.01
C VAL A 97 8.57 -12.04 2.37
N MET A 98 7.71 -11.59 3.28
CA MET A 98 8.13 -10.91 4.52
C MET A 98 9.05 -11.75 5.39
N HIS A 99 8.83 -13.07 5.48
CA HIS A 99 9.73 -13.92 6.26
C HIS A 99 11.20 -13.82 5.79
N CYS A 100 11.44 -13.76 4.47
CA CYS A 100 12.79 -13.61 3.95
C CYS A 100 13.32 -12.19 4.14
N VAL A 101 12.50 -11.19 3.83
CA VAL A 101 12.87 -9.77 3.91
C VAL A 101 13.21 -9.38 5.35
N ASP A 102 12.36 -9.74 6.31
CA ASP A 102 12.56 -9.41 7.73
C ASP A 102 13.82 -10.05 8.30
N ASN A 103 14.10 -11.32 7.96
CA ASN A 103 15.34 -11.98 8.36
C ASN A 103 16.59 -11.30 7.77
N CYS A 104 16.46 -10.65 6.61
CA CYS A 104 17.54 -9.88 5.99
C CYS A 104 17.69 -8.47 6.59
N VAL A 105 16.58 -7.80 6.91
CA VAL A 105 16.55 -6.41 7.42
C VAL A 105 16.84 -6.34 8.92
N ALA A 106 16.29 -7.25 9.72
CA ALA A 106 16.38 -7.26 11.18
C ALA A 106 17.81 -7.04 11.75
N PRO A 107 18.89 -7.68 11.23
CA PRO A 107 20.24 -7.44 11.77
C PRO A 107 20.82 -6.07 11.43
N LYS A 108 20.25 -5.31 10.49
CA LYS A 108 20.79 -4.03 10.00
C LYS A 108 20.00 -2.81 10.50
N LEU A 109 18.68 -2.93 10.59
CA LEU A 109 17.76 -1.80 10.78
C LEU A 109 18.08 -0.98 12.04
N PHE A 110 18.15 -1.64 13.20
CA PHE A 110 18.36 -0.95 14.48
C PHE A 110 19.74 -0.30 14.62
N SER A 111 20.70 -0.60 13.75
CA SER A 111 21.98 0.12 13.71
C SER A 111 21.88 1.49 13.02
N LYS A 112 20.77 1.76 12.32
CA LYS A 112 20.51 3.03 11.62
C LYS A 112 19.54 3.94 12.36
N LEU A 113 18.69 3.37 13.21
CA LEU A 113 17.78 4.12 14.08
C LEU A 113 18.58 4.70 15.25
N ARG A 114 18.35 5.97 15.60
CA ARG A 114 18.99 6.69 16.72
C ARG A 114 17.98 7.18 17.73
#